data_AF-A0A1C8ZV77-F1
#
_entry.id   AF-A0A1C8ZV77-F1
#
_cell.length_a   1.000
_cell.length_b   1.000
_cell.length_c   1.000
_cell.angle_alpha   90.00
_cell.angle_beta   90.00
_cell.angle_gamma   90.00
#
_symmetry.space_group_name_H-M   'P 1'
#
loop_
_entity.id
_entity.type
_entity.pdbx_description
1 polymer ?
#
loop_
_entity_poly.entity_id
_entity_poly.type
_entity_poly.pdbx_seq_one_letter_code
_entity_poly.pdbx_strand_id
1 'polypeptide(L)'
;MSGELEEKLIKIGFSRYESKVYSTLTKICNAKMRELAELSGVPYQKVYDVVSRLEKRGFVKVINGKPKRVKLIDPNISFENYKQTIIEQIDKIVAEINTITKDKSKERSTVIEGRRQVMSFVKNMISEAKTLKVVYPRIPSWMVKLLRNFNGELYLVVRSEDMEKVKGLKGKIKYNDEVNSKFIIFNDEITAVFTDESYVTVESCLGCMIHSMEHFKLIFNKDKRTANLTF
;
A
#
# COMPACT_ATOMS: atom_id res chain seq x y z
N MET A 1 28.18 10.54 13.30
CA MET A 1 27.65 10.69 11.93
C MET A 1 27.68 9.39 11.11
N SER A 2 28.75 8.57 11.10
CA SER A 2 28.73 7.28 10.35
C SER A 2 27.79 6.22 10.91
N GLY A 3 27.62 6.15 12.23
CA GLY A 3 26.73 5.18 12.87
C GLY A 3 25.26 5.33 12.44
N GLU A 4 24.77 6.56 12.27
CA GLU A 4 23.39 6.81 11.86
C GLU A 4 23.12 6.34 10.42
N LEU A 5 24.07 6.54 9.50
CA LEU A 5 23.98 6.01 8.13
C LEU A 5 24.01 4.49 8.15
N GLU A 6 24.90 3.87 8.93
CA GLU A 6 25.00 2.42 9.02
C GLU A 6 23.70 1.77 9.52
N GLU A 7 23.05 2.36 10.53
CA GLU A 7 21.75 1.91 11.03
C GLU A 7 20.64 2.02 9.97
N LYS A 8 20.61 3.12 9.22
CA LYS A 8 19.66 3.31 8.11
C LYS A 8 19.86 2.27 7.01
N LEU A 9 21.10 1.95 6.65
CA LEU A 9 21.43 0.91 5.68
C LEU A 9 20.99 -0.48 6.18
N ILE A 10 21.20 -0.78 7.47
CA ILE A 10 20.77 -2.05 8.05
C ILE A 10 19.25 -2.22 7.98
N LYS A 11 18.49 -1.17 8.28
CA LYS A 11 17.02 -1.18 8.21
C LYS A 11 16.47 -1.51 6.82
N ILE A 12 17.25 -1.25 5.77
CA ILE A 12 16.86 -1.54 4.37
C ILE A 12 17.55 -2.78 3.80
N GLY A 13 18.12 -3.65 4.65
CA GLY A 13 18.63 -4.96 4.25
C GLY A 13 20.13 -5.05 3.97
N PHE A 14 20.95 -4.12 4.49
CA PHE A 14 22.40 -4.31 4.53
C PHE A 14 22.79 -5.07 5.81
N SER A 15 23.75 -5.98 5.71
CA SER A 15 24.41 -6.53 6.90
C SER A 15 25.28 -5.46 7.58
N ARG A 16 25.64 -5.70 8.86
CA ARG A 16 26.53 -4.79 9.60
C ARG A 16 27.89 -4.57 8.94
N TYR A 17 28.41 -5.56 8.22
CA TYR A 17 29.68 -5.39 7.50
C TYR A 17 29.50 -4.66 6.19
N GLU A 18 28.43 -4.93 5.44
CA GLU A 18 28.10 -4.18 4.23
C GLU A 18 27.86 -2.70 4.54
N SER A 19 27.14 -2.39 5.62
CA SER A 19 26.88 -1.00 6.01
C SER A 19 28.18 -0.25 6.35
N LYS A 20 29.10 -0.87 7.09
CA LYS A 20 30.42 -0.32 7.41
C LYS A 20 31.28 -0.09 6.17
N VAL A 21 31.40 -1.10 5.31
CA VAL A 21 32.19 -0.99 4.06
C VAL A 21 31.61 0.08 3.14
N TYR A 22 30.29 0.10 2.96
CA TYR A 22 29.63 1.09 2.11
C TYR A 22 29.75 2.51 2.68
N SER A 23 29.47 2.71 3.98
CA SER A 23 29.65 3.99 4.69
C SER A 23 31.09 4.50 4.67
N THR A 24 32.07 3.60 4.62
CA THR A 24 33.48 3.95 4.43
C THR A 24 33.72 4.43 3.00
N LEU A 25 33.22 3.71 2.00
CA LEU A 25 33.34 4.05 0.59
C LEU A 25 32.65 5.37 0.21
N THR A 26 31.56 5.76 0.87
CA THR A 26 30.93 7.07 0.61
C THR A 26 31.81 8.25 0.97
N LYS A 27 32.81 8.06 1.86
CA LYS A 27 33.74 9.12 2.27
C LYS A 27 34.98 9.22 1.37
N ILE A 28 35.46 8.08 0.89
CA ILE A 28 36.74 7.99 0.15
C ILE A 28 36.56 7.70 -1.34
N CYS A 29 35.33 7.40 -1.78
CA CYS A 29 34.87 7.04 -3.12
C CYS A 29 35.52 5.79 -3.73
N ASN A 30 36.75 5.44 -3.36
CA ASN A 30 37.47 4.28 -3.85
C ASN A 30 38.59 3.88 -2.89
N ALA A 31 38.90 2.58 -2.84
CA ALA A 31 39.98 2.05 -2.01
C ALA A 31 40.43 0.66 -2.45
N LYS A 32 41.63 0.24 -2.02
CA LYS A 32 42.06 -1.16 -2.09
C LYS A 32 41.36 -1.98 -1.00
N MET A 33 41.34 -3.31 -1.15
CA MET A 33 40.75 -4.22 -0.15
C MET A 33 41.35 -4.06 1.25
N ARG A 34 42.67 -3.88 1.35
CA ARG A 34 43.35 -3.70 2.63
C ARG A 34 43.01 -2.37 3.28
N GLU A 35 43.04 -1.29 2.51
CA GLU A 35 42.64 0.06 2.94
C GLU A 35 41.17 0.04 3.42
N LEU A 36 40.28 -0.67 2.73
CA LEU A 36 38.88 -0.84 3.16
C LEU A 36 38.75 -1.59 4.48
N ALA A 37 39.50 -2.67 4.69
CA ALA A 37 39.47 -3.41 5.96
C ALA A 37 39.89 -2.51 7.13
N GLU A 38 41.00 -1.79 6.95
CA GLU A 38 41.55 -0.90 7.97
C GLU A 38 40.57 0.25 8.29
N LEU A 39 40.04 0.93 7.27
CA LEU A 39 39.16 2.09 7.47
C LEU A 39 37.75 1.74 7.95
N SER A 40 37.20 0.59 7.53
CA SER A 40 35.85 0.15 7.93
C SER A 40 35.83 -0.60 9.26
N GLY A 41 36.99 -1.03 9.77
CA GLY A 41 37.09 -1.93 10.93
C GLY A 41 36.48 -3.32 10.67
N VAL A 42 36.23 -3.69 9.41
CA VAL A 42 35.76 -5.02 9.04
C VAL A 42 36.98 -5.94 8.87
N PRO A 43 36.98 -7.15 9.46
CA PRO A 43 38.10 -8.08 9.33
C PRO A 43 38.47 -8.31 7.86
N TYR A 44 39.75 -8.23 7.53
CA TYR A 44 40.24 -8.34 6.15
C TYR A 44 39.72 -9.58 5.42
N GLN A 45 39.63 -10.71 6.12
CA GLN A 45 39.08 -11.97 5.60
C GLN A 45 37.63 -11.88 5.14
N LYS A 46 36.85 -10.92 5.65
CA LYS A 46 35.44 -10.71 5.31
C LYS A 46 35.22 -9.65 4.24
N VAL A 47 36.21 -8.78 3.98
CA VAL A 47 36.05 -7.65 3.04
C VAL A 47 35.78 -8.13 1.62
N TYR A 48 36.47 -9.18 1.16
CA TYR A 48 36.24 -9.73 -0.18
C TYR A 48 34.80 -10.21 -0.38
N ASP A 49 34.26 -10.96 0.59
CA ASP A 49 32.88 -11.45 0.53
C ASP A 49 31.86 -10.30 0.56
N VAL A 50 32.10 -9.32 1.44
CA VAL A 50 31.24 -8.14 1.59
C VAL A 50 31.22 -7.31 0.30
N VAL A 51 32.40 -7.02 -0.26
CA VAL A 51 32.51 -6.29 -1.52
C VAL A 51 31.86 -7.06 -2.67
N SER A 52 32.03 -8.38 -2.73
CA SER A 52 31.39 -9.23 -3.74
C SER A 52 29.86 -9.15 -3.67
N ARG A 53 29.28 -9.16 -2.47
CA ARG A 53 27.82 -8.99 -2.29
C ARG A 53 27.35 -7.59 -2.67
N LEU A 54 28.08 -6.55 -2.25
CA LEU A 54 27.78 -5.16 -2.63
C LEU A 54 27.88 -4.96 -4.15
N GLU A 55 28.85 -5.59 -4.81
CA GLU A 55 29.01 -5.53 -6.27
C GLU A 55 27.87 -6.25 -6.99
N LYS A 56 27.51 -7.46 -6.54
CA LYS A 56 26.33 -8.19 -7.07
C LYS A 56 25.03 -7.40 -6.94
N ARG A 57 24.91 -6.57 -5.90
CA ARG A 57 23.76 -5.69 -5.64
C ARG A 57 23.88 -4.32 -6.34
N GLY A 58 24.97 -4.07 -7.08
CA GLY A 58 25.14 -2.83 -7.85
C GLY A 58 25.54 -1.60 -7.04
N PHE A 59 26.03 -1.76 -5.82
CA PHE A 59 26.45 -0.63 -4.96
C PHE A 59 27.91 -0.22 -5.15
N VAL A 60 28.75 -1.16 -5.59
CA VAL A 60 30.18 -0.93 -5.81
C VAL A 60 30.63 -1.63 -7.08
N LYS A 61 31.76 -1.19 -7.63
CA LYS A 61 32.42 -1.85 -8.76
C LYS A 61 33.84 -2.25 -8.37
N VAL A 62 34.18 -3.51 -8.58
CA VAL A 62 35.57 -3.97 -8.47
C VAL A 62 36.27 -3.72 -9.79
N ILE A 63 37.30 -2.89 -9.75
CA ILE A 63 38.21 -2.67 -10.87
C ILE A 63 39.38 -3.63 -10.72
N ASN A 64 39.47 -4.55 -11.68
CA ASN A 64 40.58 -5.49 -11.76
C ASN A 64 41.88 -4.73 -12.07
N GLY A 65 42.93 -5.07 -11.34
CA GLY A 65 44.24 -4.43 -11.44
C GLY A 65 45.20 -5.00 -10.38
N LYS A 66 46.44 -4.53 -10.38
CA LYS A 66 47.45 -4.86 -9.36
C LYS A 66 47.86 -3.57 -8.65
N PRO A 67 47.25 -3.20 -7.51
CA PRO A 67 46.23 -3.94 -6.74
C PRO A 67 44.78 -3.71 -7.23
N LYS A 68 43.87 -4.65 -6.91
CA LYS A 68 42.43 -4.49 -7.12
C LYS A 68 41.89 -3.30 -6.33
N ARG A 69 40.99 -2.53 -6.95
CA ARG A 69 40.32 -1.39 -6.32
C ARG A 69 38.82 -1.59 -6.31
N VAL A 70 38.17 -1.09 -5.28
CA VAL A 70 36.71 -1.03 -5.17
C VAL A 70 36.33 0.43 -5.33
N LYS A 71 35.39 0.72 -6.23
CA LYS A 71 34.81 2.05 -6.43
C LYS A 71 33.35 2.05 -6.01
N LEU A 72 32.93 3.14 -5.39
CA LEU A 72 31.53 3.44 -5.13
C LEU A 72 30.80 3.66 -6.47
N ILE A 73 29.61 3.09 -6.62
CA ILE A 73 28.66 3.47 -7.67
C ILE A 73 27.81 4.62 -7.14
N ASP A 74 27.43 5.57 -8.00
CA ASP A 74 26.61 6.72 -7.61
C ASP A 74 25.42 6.28 -6.72
N PRO A 75 25.26 6.84 -5.50
CA PRO A 75 24.19 6.45 -4.60
C PRO A 75 22.79 6.62 -5.19
N ASN A 76 22.53 7.66 -5.97
CA ASN A 76 21.20 7.87 -6.57
C ASN A 76 20.87 6.74 -7.54
N ILE A 77 21.85 6.33 -8.36
CA ILE A 77 21.68 5.24 -9.33
C ILE A 77 21.56 3.89 -8.61
N SER A 78 22.48 3.59 -7.69
CA SER A 78 22.53 2.29 -7.02
C SER A 78 21.31 2.06 -6.11
N PHE A 79 20.83 3.09 -5.39
CA PHE A 79 19.63 2.96 -4.56
C PHE A 79 18.34 2.92 -5.39
N GLU A 80 18.23 3.64 -6.51
CA GLU A 80 17.04 3.51 -7.37
C GLU A 80 16.96 2.11 -7.99
N ASN A 81 18.09 1.57 -8.48
CA ASN A 81 18.14 0.19 -8.97
C ASN A 81 17.79 -0.84 -7.89
N TYR A 82 18.30 -0.65 -6.66
CA TYR A 82 17.99 -1.53 -5.53
C TYR A 82 16.50 -1.48 -5.16
N LYS A 83 15.92 -0.28 -5.11
CA LYS A 83 14.49 -0.08 -4.86
C LYS A 83 13.65 -0.76 -5.94
N GLN A 84 13.97 -0.57 -7.22
CA GLN A 84 13.26 -1.18 -8.32
C GLN A 84 13.34 -2.71 -8.27
N THR A 85 14.53 -3.25 -7.98
CA THR A 85 14.74 -4.70 -7.80
C THR A 85 13.87 -5.26 -6.67
N ILE A 86 13.77 -4.57 -5.53
CA ILE A 86 12.92 -5.00 -4.42
C ILE A 86 11.44 -4.96 -4.82
N ILE A 87 10.99 -3.89 -5.47
CA ILE A 87 9.60 -3.76 -5.93
C ILE A 87 9.24 -4.93 -6.84
N GLU A 88 10.08 -5.23 -7.84
CA GLU A 88 9.84 -6.35 -8.76
C GLU A 88 9.82 -7.72 -8.06
N GLN A 89 10.65 -7.91 -7.03
CA GLN A 89 10.64 -9.13 -6.23
C GLN A 89 9.35 -9.25 -5.42
N ILE A 90 8.91 -8.17 -4.79
CA ILE A 90 7.64 -8.12 -4.06
C ILE A 90 6.48 -8.43 -5.01
N ASP A 91 6.45 -7.82 -6.19
CA ASP A 91 5.40 -8.04 -7.18
C ASP A 91 5.32 -9.51 -7.64
N LYS A 92 6.48 -10.15 -7.88
CA LYS A 92 6.55 -11.59 -8.20
C LYS A 92 6.01 -12.46 -7.06
N ILE A 93 6.45 -12.20 -5.82
CA ILE A 93 5.98 -12.94 -4.64
C ILE A 93 4.47 -12.77 -4.47
N VAL A 94 3.94 -11.56 -4.62
CA VAL A 94 2.50 -11.29 -4.54
C VAL A 94 1.74 -12.01 -5.65
N ALA A 95 2.28 -12.05 -6.88
CA ALA A 95 1.68 -12.81 -7.97
C ALA A 95 1.62 -14.31 -7.67
N GLU A 96 2.69 -14.90 -7.13
CA GLU A 96 2.75 -16.31 -6.71
C GLU A 96 1.76 -16.61 -5.57
N ILE A 97 1.68 -15.74 -4.56
CA ILE A 97 0.67 -15.87 -3.50
C ILE A 97 -0.74 -15.81 -4.09
N ASN A 98 -0.97 -14.92 -5.05
CA ASN A 98 -2.27 -14.78 -5.71
C ASN A 98 -2.64 -16.00 -6.53
N THR A 99 -1.69 -16.68 -7.19
CA THR A 99 -1.95 -17.93 -7.90
C THR A 99 -2.27 -19.06 -6.94
N ILE A 100 -1.49 -19.22 -5.86
CA ILE A 100 -1.74 -20.23 -4.82
C ILE A 100 -3.13 -20.04 -4.18
N THR A 101 -3.51 -18.79 -3.94
CA THR A 101 -4.81 -18.47 -3.34
C THR A 101 -5.97 -18.51 -4.33
N LYS A 102 -5.74 -18.58 -5.65
CA LYS A 102 -6.80 -18.61 -6.69
C LYS A 102 -7.47 -19.98 -6.78
N ASP A 103 -6.77 -21.05 -6.42
CA ASP A 103 -7.30 -22.43 -6.46
C ASP A 103 -8.23 -22.79 -5.29
N LYS A 104 -8.47 -21.88 -4.34
CA LYS A 104 -9.54 -22.00 -3.34
C LYS A 104 -10.71 -21.12 -3.74
N SER A 105 -11.63 -21.73 -4.48
CA SER A 105 -13.00 -21.30 -4.82
C SER A 105 -13.53 -20.07 -4.03
N LYS A 106 -13.62 -18.92 -4.71
CA LYS A 106 -14.56 -17.79 -4.54
C LYS A 106 -14.83 -17.15 -3.17
N GLU A 107 -14.17 -17.56 -2.08
CA GLU A 107 -14.41 -16.97 -0.76
C GLU A 107 -13.11 -16.41 -0.19
N ARG A 108 -12.82 -15.15 -0.54
CA ARG A 108 -11.73 -14.41 0.10
C ARG A 108 -12.33 -13.37 1.03
N SER A 109 -11.99 -13.52 2.30
CA SER A 109 -12.05 -12.45 3.29
C SER A 109 -10.61 -12.06 3.60
N THR A 110 -10.26 -10.81 3.32
CA THR A 110 -8.93 -10.26 3.59
C THR A 110 -9.08 -9.02 4.47
N VAL A 111 -8.05 -8.73 5.26
CA VAL A 111 -8.03 -7.57 6.14
C VAL A 111 -6.99 -6.59 5.65
N ILE A 112 -7.34 -5.30 5.69
CA ILE A 112 -6.41 -4.21 5.43
C ILE A 112 -6.40 -3.32 6.68
N GLU A 113 -5.22 -3.19 7.26
CA GLU A 113 -4.98 -2.43 8.49
C GLU A 113 -4.01 -1.28 8.24
N GLY A 114 -4.28 -0.16 8.91
CA GLY A 114 -3.54 1.09 8.81
C GLY A 114 -4.23 2.08 7.87
N ARG A 115 -4.41 3.32 8.37
CA ARG A 115 -5.16 4.37 7.66
C ARG A 115 -4.64 4.64 6.24
N ARG A 116 -3.33 4.64 6.04
CA ARG A 116 -2.72 4.87 4.71
C ARG A 116 -3.02 3.72 3.75
N GLN A 117 -2.95 2.50 4.24
CA GLN A 117 -3.23 1.28 3.47
C GLN A 117 -4.71 1.22 3.08
N VAL A 118 -5.63 1.48 4.03
CA VAL A 118 -7.06 1.57 3.76
C VAL A 118 -7.37 2.64 2.72
N MET A 119 -6.83 3.86 2.88
CA MET A 119 -7.03 4.93 1.92
C MET A 119 -6.48 4.58 0.53
N SER A 120 -5.31 3.94 0.45
CA SER A 120 -4.72 3.50 -0.82
C SER A 120 -5.58 2.43 -1.49
N PHE A 121 -6.03 1.45 -0.73
CA PHE A 121 -6.91 0.39 -1.23
C PHE A 121 -8.21 0.95 -1.78
N VAL A 122 -8.93 1.76 -1.00
CA VAL A 122 -10.20 2.35 -1.41
C VAL A 122 -10.01 3.24 -2.65
N LYS A 123 -8.92 4.03 -2.71
CA LYS A 123 -8.59 4.84 -3.90
C LYS A 123 -8.43 3.97 -5.15
N ASN A 124 -7.66 2.89 -5.06
CA ASN A 124 -7.42 2.00 -6.20
C ASN A 124 -8.73 1.32 -6.66
N MET A 125 -9.50 0.78 -5.71
CA MET A 125 -10.79 0.14 -6.02
C MET A 125 -11.81 1.10 -6.65
N ILE A 126 -11.90 2.35 -6.16
CA ILE A 126 -12.77 3.38 -6.75
C ILE A 126 -12.32 3.74 -8.17
N SER A 127 -11.00 3.75 -8.44
CA SER A 127 -10.48 4.13 -9.77
C SER A 127 -10.78 3.12 -10.86
N GLU A 128 -11.00 1.85 -10.49
CA GLU A 128 -11.31 0.75 -11.41
C GLU A 128 -12.81 0.41 -11.45
N ALA A 129 -13.59 0.93 -10.49
CA ALA A 129 -15.01 0.64 -10.38
C ALA A 129 -15.82 1.35 -11.49
N LYS A 130 -16.85 0.64 -11.96
CA LYS A 130 -17.94 1.18 -12.78
C LYS A 130 -19.14 1.56 -11.93
N THR A 131 -19.37 0.81 -10.85
CA THR A 131 -20.50 1.01 -9.94
C THR A 131 -20.01 0.97 -8.50
N LEU A 132 -20.49 1.93 -7.70
CA LEU A 132 -20.23 2.03 -6.27
C LEU A 132 -21.54 2.12 -5.50
N LYS A 133 -21.73 1.24 -4.52
CA LYS A 133 -22.80 1.34 -3.52
C LYS A 133 -22.17 1.57 -2.16
N VAL A 134 -22.32 2.77 -1.62
CA VAL A 134 -21.63 3.22 -0.42
C VAL A 134 -22.67 3.44 0.68
N VAL A 135 -22.46 2.85 1.85
CA VAL A 135 -23.16 3.22 3.08
C VAL A 135 -22.11 3.63 4.09
N TYR A 136 -22.10 4.91 4.50
CA TYR A 136 -21.07 5.39 5.42
C TYR A 136 -21.53 6.58 6.25
N PRO A 137 -22.12 6.37 7.45
CA PRO A 137 -22.41 7.47 8.36
C PRO A 137 -21.11 8.14 8.84
N ARG A 138 -21.14 9.47 8.98
CA ARG A 138 -19.97 10.31 9.30
C ARG A 138 -18.86 10.12 8.28
N ILE A 139 -19.21 10.22 7.01
CA ILE A 139 -18.29 9.95 5.90
C ILE A 139 -17.00 10.81 6.01
N PRO A 140 -15.80 10.20 5.92
CA PRO A 140 -14.56 10.93 6.00
C PRO A 140 -14.36 11.86 4.80
N SER A 141 -13.77 13.03 5.05
CA SER A 141 -13.52 14.03 3.98
C SER A 141 -12.64 13.49 2.84
N TRP A 142 -11.71 12.58 3.13
CA TRP A 142 -10.87 11.97 2.09
C TRP A 142 -11.68 11.07 1.16
N MET A 143 -12.67 10.35 1.67
CA MET A 143 -13.54 9.48 0.88
C MET A 143 -14.47 10.32 0.00
N VAL A 144 -15.03 11.40 0.54
CA VAL A 144 -15.81 12.38 -0.24
C VAL A 144 -15.00 12.96 -1.42
N LYS A 145 -13.71 13.27 -1.21
CA LYS A 145 -12.83 13.75 -2.29
C LYS A 145 -12.65 12.71 -3.40
N LEU A 146 -12.53 11.42 -3.05
CA LEU A 146 -12.45 10.34 -4.04
C LEU A 146 -13.76 10.20 -4.82
N LEU A 147 -14.90 10.18 -4.12
CA LEU A 147 -16.22 10.07 -4.73
C LEU A 147 -16.56 11.26 -5.65
N ARG A 148 -16.02 12.45 -5.38
CA ARG A 148 -16.22 13.62 -6.24
C ARG A 148 -15.60 13.46 -7.64
N ASN A 149 -14.52 12.70 -7.73
CA ASN A 149 -13.82 12.44 -8.99
C ASN A 149 -14.26 11.12 -9.65
N PHE A 150 -15.24 10.43 -9.06
CA PHE A 150 -15.76 9.17 -9.59
C PHE A 150 -16.73 9.45 -10.74
N ASN A 151 -16.54 8.77 -11.87
CA ASN A 151 -17.31 8.98 -13.09
C ASN A 151 -18.33 7.85 -13.39
N GLY A 152 -18.39 6.83 -12.54
CA GLY A 152 -19.32 5.71 -12.69
C GLY A 152 -20.66 5.93 -11.99
N GLU A 153 -21.43 4.85 -11.83
CA GLU A 153 -22.70 4.87 -11.12
C GLU A 153 -22.49 4.87 -9.60
N LEU A 154 -22.75 6.00 -8.95
CA LEU A 154 -22.68 6.13 -7.50
C LEU A 154 -24.06 6.06 -6.86
N TYR A 155 -24.22 5.14 -5.90
CA TYR A 155 -25.33 5.09 -4.97
C TYR A 155 -24.78 5.29 -3.56
N LEU A 156 -25.20 6.35 -2.87
CA LEU A 156 -24.63 6.75 -1.58
C LEU A 156 -25.73 6.88 -0.53
N VAL A 157 -25.54 6.21 0.61
CA VAL A 157 -26.32 6.44 1.83
C VAL A 157 -25.41 7.02 2.91
N VAL A 158 -25.79 8.18 3.44
CA VAL A 158 -25.15 8.82 4.58
C VAL A 158 -26.21 9.29 5.57
N ARG A 159 -25.80 9.84 6.71
CA ARG A 159 -26.72 10.53 7.62
C ARG A 159 -26.98 11.95 7.14
N SER A 160 -28.08 12.54 7.60
CA SER A 160 -28.45 13.93 7.30
C SER A 160 -27.37 14.92 7.77
N GLU A 161 -26.62 14.60 8.84
CA GLU A 161 -25.48 15.40 9.33
C GLU A 161 -24.33 15.54 8.31
N ASP A 162 -24.23 14.64 7.33
CA ASP A 162 -23.21 14.69 6.27
C ASP A 162 -23.68 15.40 4.99
N MET A 163 -24.91 15.94 4.95
CA MET A 163 -25.52 16.54 3.76
C MET A 163 -24.63 17.61 3.09
N GLU A 164 -24.07 18.53 3.88
CA GLU A 164 -23.19 19.57 3.33
C GLU A 164 -21.86 19.01 2.81
N LYS A 165 -21.34 17.91 3.37
CA LYS A 165 -20.10 17.28 2.87
C LYS A 165 -20.30 16.65 1.50
N VAL A 166 -21.44 16.00 1.29
CA VAL A 166 -21.75 15.24 0.06
C VAL A 166 -22.43 16.09 -1.00
N LYS A 167 -22.71 17.36 -0.70
CA LYS A 167 -23.28 18.32 -1.64
C LYS A 167 -22.42 18.43 -2.90
N GLY A 168 -23.07 18.31 -4.07
CA GLY A 168 -22.41 18.37 -5.37
C GLY A 168 -21.76 17.07 -5.84
N LEU A 169 -21.84 15.97 -5.08
CA LEU A 169 -21.47 14.65 -5.61
C LEU A 169 -22.44 14.23 -6.71
N LYS A 170 -21.91 13.64 -7.79
CA LYS A 170 -22.71 13.09 -8.89
C LYS A 170 -23.10 11.65 -8.55
N GLY A 171 -24.40 11.40 -8.36
CA GLY A 171 -24.91 10.08 -8.02
C GLY A 171 -26.30 10.13 -7.39
N LYS A 172 -26.83 8.96 -7.04
CA LYS A 172 -28.08 8.83 -6.30
C LYS A 172 -27.76 8.81 -4.80
N ILE A 173 -28.04 9.91 -4.12
CA ILE A 173 -27.69 10.11 -2.71
C ILE A 173 -28.97 10.06 -1.87
N LYS A 174 -28.98 9.24 -0.81
CA LYS A 174 -30.04 9.16 0.17
C LYS A 174 -29.51 9.44 1.58
N TYR A 175 -30.38 10.00 2.42
CA TYR A 175 -30.09 10.32 3.80
C TYR A 175 -30.89 9.39 4.71
N ASN A 176 -30.21 8.72 5.64
CA ASN A 176 -30.83 7.82 6.62
C ASN A 176 -30.11 7.94 7.96
N ASP A 177 -30.75 8.58 8.94
CA ASP A 177 -30.17 8.83 10.25
C ASP A 177 -30.09 7.58 11.15
N GLU A 178 -30.81 6.50 10.81
CA GLU A 178 -30.79 5.23 11.54
C GLU A 178 -29.60 4.35 11.14
N VAL A 179 -28.87 4.69 10.07
CA VAL A 179 -27.78 3.85 9.56
C VAL A 179 -26.53 3.94 10.45
N ASN A 180 -25.97 2.78 10.77
CA ASN A 180 -24.71 2.65 11.54
C ASN A 180 -23.64 1.88 10.77
N SER A 181 -24.03 1.07 9.79
CA SER A 181 -23.12 0.25 8.99
C SER A 181 -22.23 1.10 8.09
N LYS A 182 -20.99 0.65 7.90
CA LYS A 182 -19.99 1.31 7.05
C LYS A 182 -19.45 0.29 6.06
N PHE A 183 -19.84 0.40 4.81
CA PHE A 183 -19.32 -0.48 3.76
C PHE A 183 -19.41 0.16 2.37
N ILE A 184 -18.60 -0.38 1.46
CA ILE A 184 -18.60 -0.04 0.04
C ILE A 184 -18.70 -1.34 -0.75
N ILE A 185 -19.64 -1.42 -1.68
CA ILE A 185 -19.72 -2.49 -2.67
C ILE A 185 -19.19 -1.94 -3.99
N PHE A 186 -18.18 -2.63 -4.54
CA PHE A 186 -17.53 -2.33 -5.81
C PHE A 186 -18.04 -3.31 -6.87
N ASN A 187 -18.60 -2.77 -7.97
CA ASN A 187 -19.06 -3.54 -9.13
C ASN A 187 -20.03 -4.69 -8.83
N ASP A 188 -20.67 -4.71 -7.66
CA ASP A 188 -21.49 -5.83 -7.17
C ASP A 188 -20.74 -7.16 -7.04
N GLU A 189 -19.42 -7.10 -6.91
CA GLU A 189 -18.52 -8.27 -6.83
C GLU A 189 -17.70 -8.32 -5.55
N ILE A 190 -17.36 -7.17 -4.98
CA ILE A 190 -16.50 -7.06 -3.80
C ILE A 190 -17.13 -6.08 -2.80
N THR A 191 -17.18 -6.47 -1.53
CA THR A 191 -17.58 -5.58 -0.43
C THR A 191 -16.40 -5.27 0.48
N ALA A 192 -16.21 -4.01 0.82
CA ALA A 192 -15.30 -3.56 1.86
C ALA A 192 -16.10 -3.06 3.06
N VAL A 193 -16.01 -3.74 4.20
CA VAL A 193 -16.71 -3.44 5.46
C VAL A 193 -15.74 -2.80 6.45
N PHE A 194 -16.08 -1.62 6.96
CA PHE A 194 -15.20 -0.80 7.78
C PHE A 194 -15.57 -0.96 9.26
N THR A 195 -14.59 -1.35 10.07
CA THR A 195 -14.68 -1.22 11.53
C THR A 195 -14.44 0.25 11.91
N ASP A 196 -13.39 0.84 11.32
CA ASP A 196 -13.04 2.26 11.44
C ASP A 196 -12.27 2.75 10.19
N GLU A 197 -11.71 3.97 10.22
CA GLU A 197 -10.95 4.53 9.10
C GLU A 197 -9.58 3.88 8.84
N SER A 198 -9.13 2.99 9.72
CA SER A 198 -7.86 2.28 9.69
C SER A 198 -7.99 0.77 9.59
N TYR A 199 -9.20 0.21 9.61
CA TYR A 199 -9.42 -1.22 9.52
C TYR A 199 -10.62 -1.56 8.63
N VAL A 200 -10.36 -2.35 7.58
CA VAL A 200 -11.39 -2.79 6.63
C VAL A 200 -11.25 -4.27 6.32
N THR A 201 -12.36 -4.97 6.33
CA THR A 201 -12.48 -6.36 5.85
C THR A 201 -13.02 -6.34 4.44
N VAL A 202 -12.33 -7.00 3.51
CA VAL A 202 -12.67 -7.06 2.10
C VAL A 202 -13.13 -8.48 1.76
N GLU A 203 -14.37 -8.59 1.33
CA GLU A 203 -15.08 -9.83 1.10
C GLU A 203 -15.52 -9.94 -0.36
N SER A 204 -15.25 -11.09 -0.97
CA SER A 204 -15.73 -11.47 -2.31
C SER A 204 -16.58 -12.75 -2.27
N CYS A 205 -16.83 -13.27 -1.07
CA CYS A 205 -17.60 -14.49 -0.85
C CYS A 205 -19.07 -14.29 -1.26
N LEU A 206 -19.69 -15.29 -1.88
CA LEU A 206 -21.06 -15.17 -2.40
C LEU A 206 -22.06 -14.80 -1.28
N GLY A 207 -21.98 -15.48 -0.13
CA GLY A 207 -22.85 -15.19 1.02
C GLY A 207 -22.67 -13.76 1.55
N CYS A 208 -21.43 -13.30 1.65
CA CYS A 208 -21.05 -11.94 2.07
C CYS A 208 -21.63 -10.89 1.13
N MET A 209 -21.53 -11.15 -0.17
CA MET A 209 -22.05 -10.27 -1.21
C MET A 209 -23.58 -10.21 -1.20
N ILE A 210 -24.27 -11.35 -1.05
CA ILE A 210 -25.72 -11.40 -0.89
C ILE A 210 -26.14 -10.58 0.33
N HIS A 211 -25.52 -10.81 1.49
CA HIS A 211 -25.84 -10.08 2.71
C HIS A 211 -25.65 -8.56 2.55
N SER A 212 -24.52 -8.14 1.99
CA SER A 212 -24.20 -6.72 1.79
C SER A 212 -25.14 -6.06 0.78
N MET A 213 -25.47 -6.75 -0.30
CA MET A 213 -26.41 -6.27 -1.33
C MET A 213 -27.84 -6.15 -0.80
N GLU A 214 -28.34 -7.16 -0.08
CA GLU A 214 -29.67 -7.09 0.53
C GLU A 214 -29.74 -6.01 1.60
N HIS A 215 -28.71 -5.88 2.44
CA HIS A 215 -28.61 -4.80 3.40
C HIS A 215 -28.61 -3.42 2.72
N PHE A 216 -27.84 -3.27 1.64
CA PHE A 216 -27.84 -2.04 0.85
C PHE A 216 -29.23 -1.74 0.29
N LYS A 217 -29.91 -2.71 -0.33
CA LYS A 217 -31.27 -2.54 -0.88
C LYS A 217 -32.25 -2.11 0.20
N LEU A 218 -32.22 -2.75 1.38
CA LEU A 218 -33.09 -2.41 2.51
C LEU A 218 -32.88 -0.97 2.97
N ILE A 219 -31.63 -0.53 3.11
CA ILE A 219 -31.32 0.84 3.55
C ILE A 219 -31.67 1.85 2.46
N PHE A 220 -31.31 1.56 1.20
CA PHE A 220 -31.46 2.48 0.08
C PHE A 220 -32.93 2.61 -0.36
N ASN A 221 -33.74 1.56 -0.27
CA ASN A 221 -35.15 1.60 -0.64
C ASN A 221 -36.07 2.05 0.50
N LYS A 222 -35.54 2.27 1.71
CA LYS A 222 -36.31 2.82 2.84
C LYS A 222 -36.69 4.28 2.52
N ASP A 223 -37.81 4.48 1.83
CA ASP A 223 -38.37 5.81 1.60
C ASP A 223 -38.98 6.34 2.90
N LYS A 224 -38.34 7.34 3.50
CA LYS A 224 -39.04 8.28 4.40
C LYS A 224 -39.28 9.60 3.66
N ARG A 225 -40.15 9.53 2.64
CA ARG A 225 -40.97 10.66 2.16
C ARG A 225 -42.34 10.15 1.68
N THR A 226 -43.13 9.64 2.60
CA THR A 226 -44.59 9.82 2.58
C THR A 226 -44.94 10.70 3.77
N ALA A 227 -44.69 12.00 3.62
CA ALA A 227 -45.55 12.99 4.25
C ALA A 227 -46.76 13.11 3.32
N ASN A 228 -47.73 12.21 3.45
CA ASN A 228 -49.07 12.48 2.95
C ASN A 228 -49.72 13.46 3.95
N LEU A 229 -50.09 14.62 3.41
CA LEU A 229 -50.96 15.59 4.03
C LEU A 229 -52.30 14.96 4.46
N THR A 230 -52.81 15.46 5.59
CA THR A 230 -54.22 15.57 6.02
C THR A 230 -55.07 14.30 6.09
N PHE A 231 -55.56 14.00 7.30
CA PHE A 231 -56.92 14.37 7.69
C PHE A 231 -56.90 15.00 9.08
#